data_AF-A0AAU0L4H3-F1
#
_entry.id   AF-A0AAU0L4H3-F1
#
_cell.length_a   1.000
_cell.length_b   1.000
_cell.length_c   1.000
_cell.angle_alpha   90.00
_cell.angle_beta   90.00
_cell.angle_gamma   90.00
#
_symmetry.space_group_name_H-M   'P 1'
#
loop_
_entity.id
_entity.type
_entity.pdbx_description
1 polymer ?
#
loop_
_entity_poly.entity_id
_entity_poly.type
_entity_poly.pdbx_seq_one_letter_code
_entity_poly.pdbx_strand_id
1 'polypeptide(L)'
;MSFQYHDETIVTELPENTVFVFGSNMAGQHTHGAARIAAQHFGAVKGVGRGWAGQSFAIPTLNEHQQQMPLSQIAHYIHDFKIYAQNHSKMTYFLTALGCGIAGYKVSEIAPLFRGMSSNIIFPESFKPYIEENAVSLFPNLTSRMVQAFITDEVIFYFDHGSESFEDALQKTSLSDTEKAIALIVLNEDLYPRDRYGRGREHELKDILGKLNGKIFNFHGNTEGAMIFVSVIVALMELYDIDEQDFVKLWRNEIEIVHPANRGQAISETT
;
A
#
# COMPACT_ATOMS: atom_id res chain seq x y z
N MET A 1 -18.05 -8.18 -11.04
CA MET A 1 -17.77 -9.23 -10.03
C MET A 1 -17.28 -8.52 -8.79
N SER A 2 -17.72 -8.89 -7.59
CA SER A 2 -17.19 -8.30 -6.35
C SER A 2 -15.99 -9.13 -5.90
N PHE A 3 -14.83 -8.50 -5.75
CA PHE A 3 -13.70 -9.13 -5.07
C PHE A 3 -13.87 -9.03 -3.56
N GLN A 4 -13.15 -9.88 -2.83
CA GLN A 4 -12.97 -9.74 -1.38
C GLN A 4 -11.62 -9.06 -1.12
N TYR A 5 -11.55 -8.27 -0.06
CA TYR A 5 -10.33 -7.60 0.35
C TYR A 5 -10.03 -7.86 1.82
N HIS A 6 -8.75 -7.79 2.18
CA HIS A 6 -8.29 -7.85 3.56
C HIS A 6 -7.49 -6.59 3.90
N ASP A 7 -7.48 -6.22 5.18
CA ASP A 7 -6.83 -5.03 5.75
C ASP A 7 -5.30 -5.12 5.86
N GLU A 8 -4.70 -6.15 5.24
CA GLU A 8 -3.25 -6.43 5.27
C GLU A 8 -2.66 -6.72 6.65
N THR A 9 -3.48 -7.08 7.63
CA THR A 9 -3.01 -7.60 8.91
C THR A 9 -2.28 -8.94 8.76
N ILE A 10 -1.39 -9.22 9.71
CA ILE A 10 -0.63 -10.48 9.72
C ILE A 10 -1.57 -11.63 10.10
N VAL A 11 -1.75 -12.57 9.16
CA VAL A 11 -2.51 -13.81 9.37
C VAL A 11 -1.58 -15.00 9.59
N THR A 12 -1.93 -15.88 10.53
CA THR A 12 -1.19 -17.11 10.86
C THR A 12 -2.01 -18.37 10.65
N GLU A 13 -3.27 -18.23 10.25
CA GLU A 13 -4.19 -19.33 9.97
C GLU A 13 -5.14 -18.92 8.84
N LEU A 14 -5.56 -19.89 8.03
CA LEU A 14 -6.50 -19.73 6.93
C LEU A 14 -7.35 -20.99 6.83
N PRO A 15 -8.61 -20.89 6.31
CA PRO A 15 -9.41 -22.07 6.01
C PRO A 15 -8.65 -23.06 5.11
N GLU A 16 -8.88 -24.37 5.28
CA GLU A 16 -8.14 -25.41 4.55
C GLU A 16 -8.19 -25.24 3.02
N ASN A 17 -9.29 -24.72 2.49
CA ASN A 17 -9.46 -24.45 1.07
C ASN A 17 -8.89 -23.09 0.61
N THR A 18 -8.14 -22.40 1.48
CA THR A 18 -7.54 -21.10 1.19
C THR A 18 -6.02 -21.21 1.18
N VAL A 19 -5.40 -20.70 0.11
CA VAL A 19 -3.94 -20.75 -0.11
C VAL A 19 -3.33 -19.37 0.14
N PHE A 20 -2.28 -19.30 0.96
CA PHE A 20 -1.53 -18.08 1.22
C PHE A 20 -0.57 -17.75 0.07
N VAL A 21 -0.81 -16.67 -0.66
CA VAL A 21 -0.02 -16.27 -1.84
C VAL A 21 0.92 -15.13 -1.48
N PHE A 22 2.22 -15.35 -1.70
CA PHE A 22 3.26 -14.46 -1.20
C PHE A 22 4.40 -14.21 -2.20
N GLY A 23 5.06 -13.07 -2.02
CA GLY A 23 6.28 -12.73 -2.75
C GLY A 23 7.48 -13.51 -2.22
N SER A 24 8.21 -14.20 -3.11
CA SER A 24 9.42 -14.95 -2.78
C SER A 24 10.64 -14.49 -3.58
N ASN A 25 11.81 -15.01 -3.23
CA ASN A 25 12.98 -15.01 -4.09
C ASN A 25 13.11 -16.36 -4.80
N MET A 26 13.74 -16.36 -5.97
CA MET A 26 13.94 -17.59 -6.77
C MET A 26 14.72 -18.69 -6.03
N ALA A 27 15.56 -18.33 -5.05
CA ALA A 27 16.29 -19.31 -4.21
C ALA A 27 15.41 -19.96 -3.12
N GLY A 28 14.15 -19.54 -2.95
CA GLY A 28 13.24 -20.08 -1.93
C GLY A 28 13.70 -19.82 -0.49
N GLN A 29 14.39 -18.70 -0.26
CA GLN A 29 14.83 -18.26 1.06
C GLN A 29 13.71 -17.46 1.73
N HIS A 30 12.88 -18.15 2.50
CA HIS A 30 11.67 -17.60 3.12
C HIS A 30 11.92 -17.09 4.55
N THR A 31 12.81 -16.11 4.72
CA THR A 31 13.29 -15.69 6.06
C THR A 31 12.74 -14.34 6.55
N HIS A 32 12.04 -13.58 5.71
CA HIS A 32 11.54 -12.24 6.04
C HIS A 32 10.11 -12.02 5.55
N GLY A 33 9.41 -11.06 6.16
CA GLY A 33 8.08 -10.61 5.75
C GLY A 33 7.07 -11.76 5.56
N ALA A 34 6.22 -11.61 4.54
CA ALA A 34 5.21 -12.61 4.17
C ALA A 34 5.81 -13.99 3.87
N ALA A 35 7.03 -14.07 3.31
CA ALA A 35 7.69 -15.35 3.05
C ALA A 35 7.99 -16.11 4.34
N ARG A 36 8.45 -15.41 5.38
CA ARG A 36 8.66 -16.03 6.71
C ARG A 36 7.36 -16.59 7.28
N ILE A 37 6.28 -15.81 7.20
CA ILE A 37 4.95 -16.24 7.64
C ILE A 37 4.50 -17.47 6.86
N ALA A 38 4.68 -17.47 5.54
CA ALA A 38 4.37 -18.61 4.68
C ALA A 38 5.13 -19.88 5.11
N ALA A 39 6.41 -19.77 5.45
CA ALA A 39 7.22 -20.90 5.91
C ALA A 39 6.83 -21.40 7.30
N GLN A 40 6.49 -20.48 8.22
CA GLN A 40 6.15 -20.81 9.61
C GLN A 40 4.74 -21.39 9.78
N HIS A 41 3.78 -20.89 8.99
CA HIS A 41 2.35 -21.14 9.21
C HIS A 41 1.65 -21.84 8.05
N PHE A 42 2.12 -21.66 6.81
CA PHE A 42 1.43 -22.13 5.61
C PHE A 42 2.19 -23.18 4.81
N GLY A 43 3.25 -23.77 5.40
CA GLY A 43 3.97 -24.90 4.81
C GLY A 43 4.80 -24.57 3.58
N ALA A 44 5.21 -23.31 3.39
CA ALA A 44 6.12 -22.96 2.31
C ALA A 44 7.48 -23.66 2.50
N VAL A 45 7.92 -24.41 1.48
CA VAL A 45 9.12 -25.24 1.55
C VAL A 45 10.36 -24.44 1.17
N LYS A 46 11.43 -24.54 1.99
CA LYS A 46 12.72 -23.92 1.69
C LYS A 46 13.28 -24.44 0.36
N GLY A 47 13.75 -23.53 -0.49
CA GLY A 47 14.23 -23.85 -1.84
C GLY A 47 13.15 -23.86 -2.91
N VAL A 48 11.87 -23.74 -2.55
CA VAL A 48 10.76 -23.60 -3.49
C VAL A 48 10.41 -22.12 -3.65
N GLY A 49 11.09 -21.43 -4.56
CA GLY A 49 10.89 -20.00 -4.81
C GLY A 49 9.66 -19.65 -5.67
N ARG A 50 9.02 -20.64 -6.30
CA ARG A 50 7.85 -20.43 -7.18
C ARG A 50 6.85 -21.58 -7.07
N GLY A 51 5.58 -21.25 -7.25
CA GLY A 51 4.49 -22.22 -7.33
C GLY A 51 3.99 -22.70 -5.96
N TRP A 52 3.20 -23.76 -6.00
CA TRP A 52 2.49 -24.30 -4.84
C TRP A 52 3.41 -25.11 -3.91
N ALA A 53 3.25 -24.90 -2.59
CA ALA A 53 3.86 -25.72 -1.54
C ALA A 53 3.03 -25.63 -0.24
N GLY A 54 2.57 -26.76 0.29
CA GLY A 54 1.74 -26.79 1.50
C GLY A 54 0.41 -26.06 1.32
N GLN A 55 0.09 -25.14 2.23
CA GLN A 55 -1.05 -24.22 2.12
C GLN A 55 -0.61 -22.86 1.53
N SER A 56 0.42 -22.83 0.69
CA SER A 56 0.98 -21.59 0.15
C SER A 56 1.28 -21.65 -1.35
N PHE A 57 1.39 -20.48 -1.98
CA PHE A 57 1.84 -20.31 -3.35
C PHE A 57 2.84 -19.17 -3.45
N ALA A 58 4.06 -19.46 -3.92
CA ALA A 58 5.13 -18.50 -4.06
C ALA A 58 5.13 -17.85 -5.46
N ILE A 59 5.19 -16.52 -5.49
CA ILE A 59 5.41 -15.73 -6.71
C ILE A 59 6.77 -15.04 -6.60
N PRO A 60 7.75 -15.36 -7.46
CA PRO A 60 9.05 -14.70 -7.44
C PRO A 60 8.94 -13.20 -7.72
N THR A 61 9.56 -12.41 -6.85
CA THR A 61 9.73 -10.94 -7.00
C THR A 61 11.20 -10.52 -6.90
N LEU A 62 12.05 -11.44 -6.42
CA LEU A 62 13.49 -11.29 -6.33
C LEU A 62 14.18 -12.46 -7.04
N ASN A 63 15.32 -12.22 -7.67
CA ASN A 63 16.13 -13.26 -8.27
C ASN A 63 16.85 -14.12 -7.20
N GLU A 64 17.66 -15.10 -7.62
CA GLU A 64 18.39 -16.00 -6.72
C GLU A 64 19.42 -15.27 -5.82
N HIS A 65 19.81 -14.06 -6.23
CA HIS A 65 20.74 -13.18 -5.51
C HIS A 65 20.01 -12.11 -4.67
N GLN A 66 18.70 -12.26 -4.45
CA GLN A 66 17.86 -11.31 -3.71
C GLN A 66 17.78 -9.91 -4.33
N GLN A 67 18.06 -9.78 -5.63
CA GLN A 67 17.91 -8.52 -6.35
C GLN A 67 16.51 -8.41 -6.94
N GLN A 68 15.96 -7.19 -6.96
CA GLN A 68 14.68 -6.86 -7.58
C GLN A 68 14.65 -7.36 -9.03
N MET A 69 13.66 -8.20 -9.35
CA MET A 69 13.46 -8.70 -10.72
C MET A 69 12.77 -7.63 -11.55
N PRO A 70 13.05 -7.50 -12.86
CA PRO A 70 12.28 -6.61 -13.73
C PRO A 70 10.78 -6.89 -13.67
N LEU A 71 9.96 -5.84 -13.71
CA LEU A 71 8.50 -5.94 -13.60
C LEU A 71 7.89 -6.88 -14.66
N SER A 72 8.48 -6.95 -15.86
CA SER A 72 8.06 -7.87 -16.93
C SER A 72 8.23 -9.35 -16.56
N GLN A 73 9.24 -9.71 -15.76
CA GLN A 73 9.41 -11.08 -15.28
C GLN A 73 8.40 -11.40 -14.18
N ILE A 74 8.16 -10.46 -13.27
CA ILE A 74 7.13 -10.61 -12.23
C ILE A 74 5.74 -10.78 -12.87
N ALA A 75 5.44 -9.98 -13.89
CA ALA A 75 4.20 -10.09 -14.67
C ALA A 75 4.00 -11.48 -15.28
N HIS A 76 5.08 -12.14 -15.74
CA HIS A 76 5.01 -13.51 -16.24
C HIS A 76 4.57 -14.50 -15.16
N TYR A 77 5.16 -14.42 -13.95
CA TYR A 77 4.76 -15.30 -12.84
C TYR A 77 3.35 -15.00 -12.33
N ILE A 78 2.92 -13.74 -12.33
CA ILE A 78 1.54 -13.37 -11.99
C ILE A 78 0.57 -13.93 -13.04
N HIS A 79 0.95 -13.93 -14.32
CA HIS A 79 0.16 -14.54 -15.38
C HIS A 79 0.03 -16.07 -15.21
N ASP A 80 1.12 -16.75 -14.87
CA ASP A 80 1.08 -18.19 -14.56
C ASP A 80 0.16 -18.47 -13.37
N PHE A 81 0.24 -17.65 -12.31
CA PHE A 81 -0.66 -17.75 -11.16
C PHE A 81 -2.11 -17.51 -11.55
N LYS A 82 -2.39 -16.55 -12.45
CA LYS A 82 -3.73 -16.28 -12.97
C LYS A 82 -4.34 -17.52 -13.63
N ILE A 83 -3.58 -18.16 -14.51
CA ILE A 83 -4.00 -19.41 -15.17
C ILE A 83 -4.22 -20.51 -14.13
N TYR A 84 -3.32 -20.62 -13.14
CA TYR A 84 -3.44 -21.61 -12.07
C TYR A 84 -4.73 -21.42 -11.26
N ALA A 85 -4.98 -20.22 -10.76
CA ALA A 85 -6.14 -19.92 -9.93
C ALA A 85 -7.48 -20.12 -10.66
N GLN A 86 -7.53 -19.79 -11.96
CA GLN A 86 -8.69 -20.02 -12.82
C GLN A 86 -9.02 -21.51 -12.97
N ASN A 87 -8.00 -22.37 -13.10
CA ASN A 87 -8.18 -23.82 -13.22
C ASN A 87 -8.49 -24.51 -11.88
N HIS A 88 -8.38 -23.80 -10.76
CA HIS A 88 -8.60 -24.32 -9.41
C HIS A 88 -9.66 -23.49 -8.66
N SER A 89 -10.83 -23.31 -9.28
CA SER A 89 -11.90 -22.43 -8.78
C SER A 89 -12.54 -22.84 -7.45
N LYS A 90 -12.28 -24.06 -6.97
CA LYS A 90 -12.72 -24.52 -5.63
C LYS A 90 -11.85 -24.00 -4.48
N MET A 91 -10.64 -23.54 -4.81
CA MET A 91 -9.72 -22.97 -3.84
C MET A 91 -9.89 -21.46 -3.82
N THR A 92 -9.72 -20.87 -2.63
CA THR A 92 -9.57 -19.44 -2.44
C THR A 92 -8.09 -19.11 -2.30
N TYR A 93 -7.68 -17.92 -2.72
CA TYR A 93 -6.29 -17.47 -2.64
C TYR A 93 -6.21 -16.16 -1.88
N PHE A 94 -5.54 -16.17 -0.74
CA PHE A 94 -5.26 -14.98 0.06
C PHE A 94 -3.98 -14.33 -0.46
N LEU A 95 -4.11 -13.22 -1.18
CA LEU A 95 -2.99 -12.56 -1.84
C LEU A 95 -2.41 -11.46 -0.95
N THR A 96 -1.15 -11.60 -0.55
CA THR A 96 -0.43 -10.49 0.11
C THR A 96 -0.07 -9.39 -0.89
N ALA A 97 0.26 -8.18 -0.40
CA ALA A 97 0.86 -7.09 -1.18
C ALA A 97 2.30 -7.44 -1.63
N LEU A 98 2.44 -8.54 -2.37
CA LEU A 98 3.72 -9.09 -2.80
C LEU A 98 4.47 -8.10 -3.69
N GLY A 99 5.80 -8.11 -3.59
CA GLY A 99 6.65 -7.16 -4.30
C GLY A 99 6.74 -5.78 -3.66
N CYS A 100 5.77 -5.38 -2.82
CA CYS A 100 5.70 -4.02 -2.27
C CYS A 100 6.51 -3.81 -0.97
N GLY A 101 6.99 -4.90 -0.36
CA GLY A 101 7.85 -4.86 0.83
C GLY A 101 9.34 -4.85 0.46
N ILE A 102 9.98 -6.02 0.52
CA ILE A 102 11.45 -6.16 0.37
C ILE A 102 11.91 -5.88 -1.07
N ALA A 103 11.11 -6.25 -2.08
CA ALA A 103 11.46 -6.00 -3.47
C ALA A 103 11.35 -4.51 -3.86
N GLY A 104 10.69 -3.69 -3.05
CA GLY A 104 10.66 -2.24 -3.20
C GLY A 104 9.83 -1.73 -4.38
N TYR A 105 8.93 -2.54 -4.93
CA TYR A 105 7.97 -2.05 -5.92
C TYR A 105 6.87 -1.23 -5.27
N LYS A 106 6.30 -0.30 -6.02
CA LYS A 106 5.09 0.42 -5.59
C LYS A 106 3.86 -0.42 -5.87
N VAL A 107 2.82 -0.21 -5.06
CA VAL A 107 1.50 -0.82 -5.29
C VAL A 107 0.98 -0.46 -6.69
N SER A 108 1.20 0.78 -7.12
CA SER A 108 0.84 1.27 -8.47
C SER A 108 1.51 0.51 -9.61
N GLU A 109 2.65 -0.14 -9.37
CA GLU A 109 3.38 -0.94 -10.36
C GLU A 109 2.93 -2.40 -10.37
N ILE A 110 2.65 -2.99 -9.20
CA ILE A 110 2.31 -4.41 -9.04
C ILE A 110 0.82 -4.68 -9.19
N ALA A 111 -0.03 -3.92 -8.51
CA ALA A 111 -1.47 -4.18 -8.44
C ALA A 111 -2.14 -4.28 -9.82
N PRO A 112 -1.81 -3.42 -10.83
CA PRO A 112 -2.37 -3.54 -12.17
C PRO A 112 -2.13 -4.89 -12.86
N LEU A 113 -1.07 -5.63 -12.49
CA LEU A 113 -0.74 -6.93 -13.09
C LEU A 113 -1.78 -8.01 -12.72
N PHE A 114 -2.58 -7.78 -11.67
CA PHE A 114 -3.62 -8.69 -11.20
C PHE A 114 -5.00 -8.42 -11.81
N ARG A 115 -5.14 -7.49 -12.75
CA ARG A 115 -6.43 -7.23 -13.41
C ARG A 115 -6.98 -8.45 -14.14
N GLY A 116 -8.30 -8.61 -14.08
CA GLY A 116 -9.03 -9.71 -14.70
C GLY A 116 -8.76 -11.08 -14.08
N MET A 117 -8.29 -11.12 -12.83
CA MET A 117 -8.24 -12.35 -12.03
C MET A 117 -9.65 -12.89 -11.72
N SER A 118 -9.74 -14.17 -11.38
CA SER A 118 -10.97 -14.83 -10.96
C SER A 118 -11.43 -14.36 -9.58
N SER A 119 -12.73 -14.48 -9.28
CA SER A 119 -13.32 -13.98 -8.01
C SER A 119 -12.95 -14.79 -6.77
N ASN A 120 -12.16 -15.87 -6.90
CA ASN A 120 -11.64 -16.68 -5.81
C ASN A 120 -10.31 -16.14 -5.25
N ILE A 121 -9.94 -14.90 -5.58
CA ILE A 121 -8.80 -14.19 -4.99
C ILE A 121 -9.33 -13.19 -3.96
N ILE A 122 -8.72 -13.20 -2.77
CA ILE A 122 -8.84 -12.15 -1.75
C ILE A 122 -7.63 -11.24 -1.93
N PHE A 123 -7.88 -9.97 -2.23
CA PHE A 123 -6.84 -8.97 -2.48
C PHE A 123 -6.46 -8.20 -1.22
N PRO A 124 -5.26 -7.60 -1.15
CA PRO A 124 -4.98 -6.59 -0.14
C PRO A 124 -5.78 -5.31 -0.47
N GLU A 125 -6.28 -4.60 0.54
CA GLU A 125 -7.10 -3.39 0.34
C GLU A 125 -6.36 -2.33 -0.51
N SER A 126 -5.04 -2.19 -0.36
CA SER A 126 -4.21 -1.30 -1.18
C SER A 126 -4.30 -1.56 -2.69
N PHE A 127 -4.68 -2.77 -3.13
CA PHE A 127 -4.79 -3.11 -4.55
C PHE A 127 -6.12 -2.70 -5.17
N LYS A 128 -7.16 -2.52 -4.35
CA LYS A 128 -8.51 -2.13 -4.78
C LYS A 128 -8.58 -1.01 -5.82
N PRO A 129 -7.82 0.10 -5.70
CA PRO A 129 -7.86 1.21 -6.66
C PRO A 129 -7.43 0.82 -8.07
N TYR A 130 -6.65 -0.26 -8.19
CA TYR A 130 -6.05 -0.73 -9.44
C TYR A 130 -6.78 -1.94 -10.04
N ILE A 131 -7.63 -2.60 -9.24
CA ILE A 131 -8.36 -3.82 -9.61
C ILE A 131 -9.81 -3.52 -9.99
N GLU A 132 -10.48 -2.66 -9.22
CA GLU A 132 -11.87 -2.32 -9.48
C GLU A 132 -11.98 -1.13 -10.45
N GLU A 133 -12.66 -1.34 -11.58
CA GLU A 133 -12.89 -0.30 -12.60
C GLU A 133 -13.56 0.95 -12.01
N ASN A 134 -14.48 0.76 -11.06
CA ASN A 134 -15.17 1.86 -10.38
C ASN A 134 -14.38 2.42 -9.18
N ALA A 135 -13.38 1.70 -8.65
CA ALA A 135 -12.58 2.18 -7.53
C ALA A 135 -11.67 3.34 -7.92
N VAL A 136 -11.32 3.46 -9.20
CA VAL A 136 -10.57 4.58 -9.75
C VAL A 136 -11.26 5.93 -9.47
N SER A 137 -12.61 5.97 -9.55
CA SER A 137 -13.40 7.17 -9.20
C SER A 137 -13.46 7.48 -7.70
N LEU A 138 -13.01 6.56 -6.84
CA LEU A 138 -12.95 6.77 -5.38
C LEU A 138 -11.69 7.53 -4.95
N PHE A 139 -10.73 7.76 -5.85
CA PHE A 139 -9.51 8.51 -5.58
C PHE A 139 -9.57 9.87 -6.29
N PRO A 140 -9.94 10.95 -5.56
CA PRO A 140 -10.01 12.28 -6.11
C PRO A 140 -8.59 12.81 -6.40
N ASN A 141 -8.49 13.89 -7.16
CA ASN A 141 -7.24 14.63 -7.24
C ASN A 141 -6.94 15.26 -5.88
N LEU A 142 -5.68 15.25 -5.46
CA LEU A 142 -5.27 16.05 -4.31
C LEU A 142 -5.24 17.52 -4.71
N THR A 143 -5.87 18.33 -3.88
CA THR A 143 -5.81 19.79 -3.95
C THR A 143 -5.17 20.34 -2.68
N SER A 144 -4.62 21.56 -2.75
CA SER A 144 -4.11 22.26 -1.56
C SER A 144 -5.16 22.35 -0.46
N ARG A 145 -6.42 22.64 -0.83
CA ARG A 145 -7.54 22.71 0.11
C ARG A 145 -7.74 21.38 0.84
N MET A 146 -7.73 20.28 0.09
CA MET A 146 -7.95 18.95 0.66
C MET A 146 -6.87 18.60 1.68
N VAL A 147 -5.60 18.68 1.31
CA VAL A 147 -4.51 18.27 2.20
C VAL A 147 -4.38 19.17 3.42
N GLN A 148 -4.60 20.48 3.26
CA GLN A 148 -4.59 21.43 4.38
C GLN A 148 -5.80 21.27 5.31
N ALA A 149 -6.86 20.57 4.90
CA ALA A 149 -8.04 20.38 5.74
C ALA A 149 -7.89 19.22 6.74
N PHE A 150 -7.00 18.24 6.49
CA PHE A 150 -6.79 17.10 7.41
C PHE A 150 -5.35 16.93 7.90
N ILE A 151 -4.36 17.50 7.22
CA ILE A 151 -2.97 17.52 7.71
C ILE A 151 -2.83 18.76 8.61
N THR A 152 -3.51 18.71 9.76
CA THR A 152 -3.51 19.76 10.76
C THR A 152 -3.33 19.17 12.16
N ASP A 153 -2.98 20.01 13.12
CA ASP A 153 -2.82 19.61 14.51
C ASP A 153 -4.14 19.04 15.08
N GLU A 154 -5.26 19.69 14.76
CA GLU A 154 -6.60 19.33 15.24
C GLU A 154 -7.07 17.95 14.78
N VAL A 155 -6.66 17.52 13.58
CA VAL A 155 -7.06 16.23 13.01
C VAL A 155 -6.05 15.14 13.35
N ILE A 156 -4.75 15.41 13.23
CA ILE A 156 -3.69 14.41 13.49
C ILE A 156 -3.62 14.07 14.98
N PHE A 157 -3.77 15.06 15.86
CA PHE A 157 -3.79 14.86 17.31
C PHE A 157 -5.22 14.98 17.87
N TYR A 158 -6.19 14.37 17.19
CA TYR A 158 -7.62 14.49 17.50
C TYR A 158 -7.96 14.30 18.99
N PHE A 159 -7.21 13.45 19.69
CA PHE A 159 -7.39 13.15 21.11
C PHE A 159 -7.11 14.37 22.01
N ASP A 160 -6.18 15.24 21.63
CA ASP A 160 -5.87 16.49 22.34
C ASP A 160 -6.89 17.60 22.04
N HIS A 161 -7.70 17.41 20.99
CA HIS A 161 -8.67 18.39 20.47
C HIS A 161 -10.13 17.99 20.68
N GLY A 162 -10.37 17.05 21.60
CA GLY A 162 -11.73 16.67 22.04
C GLY A 162 -12.53 15.88 21.00
N SER A 163 -11.86 15.18 20.09
CA SER A 163 -12.47 14.17 19.24
C SER A 163 -12.21 12.77 19.79
N GLU A 164 -13.13 11.84 19.51
CA GLU A 164 -13.00 10.45 19.98
C GLU A 164 -12.27 9.54 18.97
N SER A 165 -12.25 9.94 17.70
CA SER A 165 -11.56 9.22 16.62
C SER A 165 -11.19 10.16 15.46
N PHE A 166 -10.42 9.66 14.49
CA PHE A 166 -10.16 10.38 13.23
C PHE A 166 -11.45 10.68 12.46
N GLU A 167 -12.42 9.77 12.45
CA GLU A 167 -13.71 9.98 11.80
C GLU A 167 -14.43 11.20 12.40
N ASP A 168 -14.50 11.30 13.72
CA ASP A 168 -15.13 12.42 14.41
C ASP A 168 -14.40 13.74 14.12
N ALA A 169 -13.06 13.74 14.14
CA ALA A 169 -12.27 14.92 13.78
C ALA A 169 -12.53 15.35 12.32
N LEU A 170 -12.57 14.39 11.39
CA LEU A 170 -12.84 14.65 9.98
C LEU A 170 -14.25 15.16 9.72
N GLN A 171 -15.26 14.79 10.54
CA GLN A 171 -16.61 15.35 10.40
C GLN A 171 -16.65 16.87 10.61
N LYS A 172 -15.68 17.44 11.33
CA LYS A 172 -15.57 18.88 11.58
C LYS A 172 -14.92 19.64 10.40
N THR A 173 -14.40 18.93 9.41
CA THR A 173 -13.74 19.51 8.22
C THR A 173 -14.73 19.78 7.08
N SER A 174 -14.29 20.56 6.08
CA SER A 174 -15.06 20.84 4.86
C SER A 174 -14.90 19.78 3.76
N LEU A 175 -14.29 18.64 4.07
CA LEU A 175 -14.02 17.57 3.12
C LEU A 175 -15.31 16.86 2.70
N SER A 176 -15.39 16.48 1.43
CA SER A 176 -16.40 15.55 0.91
C SER A 176 -16.19 14.14 1.45
N ASP A 177 -17.19 13.27 1.33
CA ASP A 177 -17.11 11.89 1.83
C ASP A 177 -15.96 11.10 1.19
N THR A 178 -15.72 11.32 -0.10
CA THR A 178 -14.60 10.71 -0.83
C THR A 178 -13.25 11.22 -0.30
N GLU A 179 -13.11 12.52 -0.06
CA GLU A 179 -11.89 13.09 0.51
C GLU A 179 -11.65 12.63 1.95
N LYS A 180 -12.71 12.51 2.76
CA LYS A 180 -12.64 11.94 4.12
C LYS A 180 -12.18 10.49 4.09
N ALA A 181 -12.65 9.69 3.13
CA ALA A 181 -12.20 8.31 2.97
C ALA A 181 -10.70 8.23 2.68
N ILE A 182 -10.16 9.10 1.82
CA ILE A 182 -8.71 9.20 1.58
C ILE A 182 -7.96 9.64 2.84
N ALA A 183 -8.45 10.68 3.53
CA ALA A 183 -7.84 11.14 4.77
C ALA A 183 -7.78 10.02 5.82
N LEU A 184 -8.85 9.22 5.96
CA LEU A 184 -8.86 8.06 6.86
C LEU A 184 -7.84 6.99 6.49
N ILE A 185 -7.66 6.69 5.20
CA ILE A 185 -6.62 5.74 4.76
C ILE A 185 -5.25 6.24 5.22
N VAL A 186 -4.97 7.53 5.02
CA VAL A 186 -3.68 8.14 5.36
C VAL A 186 -3.47 8.24 6.87
N LEU A 187 -4.49 8.66 7.62
CA LEU A 187 -4.40 8.85 9.08
C LEU A 187 -4.29 7.54 9.86
N ASN A 188 -4.88 6.46 9.35
CA ASN A 188 -4.76 5.13 9.94
C ASN A 188 -3.50 4.37 9.47
N GLU A 189 -2.65 4.98 8.65
CA GLU A 189 -1.39 4.36 8.25
C GLU A 189 -0.36 4.48 9.38
N ASP A 190 -0.09 3.35 10.03
CA ASP A 190 1.01 3.24 10.99
C ASP A 190 2.34 3.31 10.24
N LEU A 191 3.04 4.44 10.32
CA LEU A 191 4.41 4.62 9.81
C LEU A 191 5.42 5.02 10.89
N TYR A 192 4.97 5.45 12.07
CA TYR A 192 5.80 5.84 13.20
C TYR A 192 5.20 5.36 14.52
N PRO A 193 5.99 4.81 15.48
CA PRO A 193 7.46 4.61 15.42
C PRO A 193 7.89 3.44 14.53
N ARG A 194 6.96 2.54 14.21
CA ARG A 194 7.17 1.42 13.30
C ARG A 194 6.02 1.35 12.32
N ASP A 195 6.30 0.84 11.13
CA ASP A 195 5.24 0.55 10.19
C ASP A 195 4.44 -0.70 10.55
N ARG A 196 3.34 -0.95 9.84
CA ARG A 196 2.51 -2.16 9.96
C ARG A 196 3.28 -3.49 9.84
N TYR A 197 4.49 -3.48 9.26
CA TYR A 197 5.36 -4.65 9.13
C TYR A 197 6.43 -4.72 10.25
N GLY A 198 6.38 -3.82 11.22
CA GLY A 198 7.31 -3.71 12.34
C GLY A 198 8.66 -3.06 11.99
N ARG A 199 8.80 -2.45 10.81
CA ARG A 199 10.03 -1.77 10.37
C ARG A 199 10.09 -0.37 10.96
N GLY A 200 11.24 0.01 11.53
CA GLY A 200 11.46 1.40 11.97
C GLY A 200 11.71 2.30 10.76
N ARG A 201 10.98 3.42 10.67
CA ARG A 201 11.10 4.42 9.59
C ARG A 201 11.67 5.75 10.07
N GLU A 202 12.27 5.78 11.26
CA GLU A 202 12.65 7.03 11.93
C GLU A 202 13.69 7.82 11.14
N HIS A 203 14.62 7.17 10.44
CA HIS A 203 15.63 7.85 9.63
C HIS A 203 15.02 8.57 8.41
N GLU A 204 14.11 7.90 7.72
CA GLU A 204 13.41 8.44 6.56
C GLU A 204 12.52 9.62 6.96
N LEU A 205 11.70 9.43 8.00
CA LEU A 205 10.82 10.47 8.51
C LEU A 205 11.59 11.70 8.98
N LYS A 206 12.78 11.52 9.58
CA LYS A 206 13.67 12.63 9.96
C LYS A 206 14.22 13.39 8.77
N ASP A 207 14.57 12.69 7.68
CA ASP A 207 15.04 13.33 6.44
C ASP A 207 13.93 14.16 5.80
N ILE A 208 12.73 13.59 5.67
CA ILE A 208 11.55 14.29 5.15
C ILE A 208 11.17 15.49 6.04
N LEU A 209 11.17 15.32 7.37
CA LEU A 209 10.95 16.42 8.32
C LEU A 209 11.94 17.55 8.07
N GLY A 210 13.23 17.27 7.93
CA GLY A 210 14.25 18.27 7.64
C GLY A 210 14.05 19.00 6.30
N LYS A 211 13.51 18.31 5.29
CA LYS A 211 13.23 18.89 3.96
C LYS A 211 11.97 19.75 3.93
N LEU A 212 10.99 19.48 4.80
CA LEU A 212 9.72 20.23 4.88
C LEU A 212 9.77 21.38 5.90
N ASN A 213 10.54 21.22 6.98
CA ASN A 213 10.68 22.23 8.03
C ASN A 213 11.34 23.51 7.47
N GLY A 214 10.80 24.68 7.79
CA GLY A 214 11.19 25.98 7.25
C GLY A 214 10.69 26.28 5.84
N LYS A 215 10.11 25.31 5.11
CA LYS A 215 9.50 25.55 3.79
C LYS A 215 7.99 25.64 3.83
N ILE A 216 7.37 24.76 4.60
CA ILE A 216 5.92 24.64 4.75
C ILE A 216 5.53 24.78 6.22
N PHE A 217 6.23 24.05 7.09
CA PHE A 217 5.95 23.98 8.52
C PHE A 217 7.14 24.53 9.32
N ASN A 218 6.89 24.94 10.56
CA ASN A 218 7.93 25.37 11.49
C ASN A 218 7.86 24.54 12.77
N PHE A 219 8.28 23.28 12.68
CA PHE A 219 8.36 22.38 13.81
C PHE A 219 9.51 22.78 14.73
N HIS A 220 9.21 22.93 16.01
CA HIS A 220 10.19 23.28 17.04
C HIS A 220 10.89 21.99 17.50
N GLY A 221 11.87 21.53 16.71
CA GLY A 221 12.67 20.34 17.01
C GLY A 221 12.12 19.03 16.45
N ASN A 222 12.83 17.94 16.75
CA ASN A 222 12.55 16.58 16.28
C ASN A 222 11.71 15.82 17.32
N THR A 223 10.56 16.40 17.67
CA THR A 223 9.66 15.87 18.70
C THR A 223 8.85 14.70 18.16
N GLU A 224 8.30 13.89 19.06
CA GLU A 224 7.40 12.80 18.70
C GLU A 224 6.22 13.29 17.85
N GLY A 225 5.62 14.44 18.21
CA GLY A 225 4.57 15.06 17.41
C GLY A 225 5.01 15.44 16.00
N ALA A 226 6.20 16.01 15.81
CA ALA A 226 6.71 16.32 14.47
C ALA A 226 6.89 15.05 13.61
N MET A 227 7.30 13.94 14.23
CA MET A 227 7.45 12.66 13.55
C MET A 227 6.10 12.05 13.14
N ILE A 228 5.09 12.10 14.02
CA ILE A 228 3.71 11.66 13.72
C ILE A 228 3.12 12.52 12.60
N PHE A 229 3.31 13.84 12.67
CA PHE A 229 2.80 14.74 11.65
C PHE A 229 3.42 14.47 10.27
N VAL A 230 4.74 14.27 10.23
CA VAL A 230 5.44 13.94 8.98
C VAL A 230 5.09 12.54 8.49
N SER A 231 4.79 11.59 9.38
CA SER A 231 4.39 10.25 8.97
C SER A 231 3.07 10.25 8.21
N VAL A 232 2.11 11.12 8.58
CA VAL A 232 0.87 11.33 7.81
C VAL A 232 1.16 11.88 6.41
N ILE A 233 2.12 12.81 6.28
CA ILE A 233 2.54 13.33 4.97
C ILE A 233 3.18 12.23 4.12
N VAL A 234 4.05 11.42 4.70
CA VAL A 234 4.69 10.30 4.00
C VAL A 234 3.65 9.26 3.56
N ALA A 235 2.67 8.94 4.41
CA ALA A 235 1.58 8.04 4.02
C ALA A 235 0.78 8.58 2.81
N LEU A 236 0.50 9.88 2.76
CA LEU A 236 -0.14 10.50 1.60
C LEU A 236 0.75 10.43 0.34
N MET A 237 2.05 10.71 0.51
CA MET A 237 3.04 10.65 -0.57
C MET A 237 3.14 9.24 -1.16
N GLU A 238 3.12 8.20 -0.32
CA GLU A 238 3.12 6.80 -0.75
C GLU A 238 1.81 6.42 -1.47
N LEU A 239 0.66 6.84 -0.93
CA LEU A 239 -0.64 6.55 -1.52
C LEU A 239 -0.79 7.15 -2.93
N TYR A 240 -0.32 8.40 -3.11
CA TYR A 240 -0.40 9.11 -4.39
C TYR A 240 0.83 8.98 -5.26
N ASP A 241 1.83 8.21 -4.83
CA ASP A 241 3.09 8.02 -5.55
C ASP A 241 3.71 9.36 -6.00
N ILE A 242 4.05 10.19 -5.02
CA ILE A 242 4.66 11.52 -5.20
C ILE A 242 5.82 11.73 -4.23
N ASP A 243 6.71 12.65 -4.56
CA ASP A 243 7.85 13.00 -3.71
C ASP A 243 7.61 14.25 -2.84
N GLU A 244 8.59 14.62 -2.02
CA GLU A 244 8.50 15.78 -1.15
C GLU A 244 8.38 17.10 -1.90
N GLN A 245 8.89 17.20 -3.14
CA GLN A 245 8.82 18.42 -3.94
C GLN A 245 7.42 18.61 -4.49
N ASP A 246 6.81 17.53 -4.97
CA ASP A 246 5.42 17.53 -5.41
C ASP A 246 4.48 17.86 -4.25
N PHE A 247 4.70 17.31 -3.06
CA PHE A 247 3.93 17.69 -1.87
C PHE A 247 4.09 19.18 -1.52
N VAL A 248 5.31 19.75 -1.60
CA VAL A 248 5.53 21.19 -1.36
C VAL A 248 4.74 22.05 -2.35
N LYS A 249 4.75 21.70 -3.64
CA LYS A 249 3.99 22.43 -4.67
C LYS A 249 2.49 22.29 -4.45
N LEU A 250 2.01 21.08 -4.14
CA LEU A 250 0.59 20.83 -3.82
C LEU A 250 0.15 21.68 -2.62
N TRP A 251 0.94 21.68 -1.54
CA TRP A 251 0.63 22.46 -0.35
C TRP A 251 0.57 23.97 -0.62
N ARG A 252 1.36 24.47 -1.57
CA ARG A 252 1.37 25.88 -1.96
C ARG A 252 0.33 26.23 -3.02
N ASN A 253 -0.55 25.28 -3.37
CA ASN A 253 -1.54 25.42 -4.41
C ASN A 253 -0.93 25.73 -5.80
N GLU A 254 0.27 25.20 -6.06
CA GLU A 254 0.97 25.34 -7.35
C GLU A 254 0.57 24.24 -8.35
N ILE A 255 0.19 23.05 -7.84
CA ILE A 255 -0.26 21.91 -8.64
C ILE A 255 -1.44 21.20 -7.96
N GLU A 256 -2.22 20.48 -8.75
CA GLU A 256 -3.09 19.39 -8.28
C GLU A 256 -2.46 18.05 -8.63
N ILE A 257 -2.67 17.03 -7.80
CA ILE A 257 -2.05 15.71 -7.98
C ILE A 257 -3.12 14.68 -8.33
N VAL A 258 -3.02 14.15 -9.54
CA VAL A 258 -3.87 13.05 -10.01
C VAL A 258 -3.37 11.74 -9.40
N HIS A 259 -4.30 10.94 -8.86
CA HIS A 259 -3.97 9.62 -8.28
C HIS A 259 -3.30 8.69 -9.31
N PRO A 260 -2.31 7.86 -8.93
CA PRO A 260 -1.58 7.01 -9.88
C PRO A 260 -2.47 6.08 -10.70
N ALA A 261 -3.55 5.55 -10.11
CA ALA A 261 -4.53 4.73 -10.83
C ALA A 261 -5.19 5.47 -12.02
N ASN A 262 -5.28 6.81 -11.95
CA ASN A 262 -5.85 7.68 -12.98
C ASN A 262 -4.82 8.13 -14.04
N ARG A 263 -3.52 8.10 -13.74
CA ARG A 263 -2.46 8.63 -14.63
C ARG A 263 -2.34 7.88 -15.96
N GLY A 264 -2.73 6.59 -16.00
CA GLY A 264 -2.66 5.75 -17.20
C GLY A 264 -3.85 5.87 -18.17
N GLN A 265 -4.98 6.44 -17.75
CA GLN A 265 -6.15 6.62 -18.62
C GLN A 265 -6.04 7.86 -19.54
N ALA A 266 -5.23 8.86 -19.15
CA ALA A 266 -5.03 10.08 -19.94
C ALA A 266 -4.26 9.84 -21.25
N ILE A 267 -3.56 8.70 -21.39
CA ILE A 267 -2.76 8.37 -22.58
C ILE A 267 -3.57 7.55 -23.61
N SER A 268 -4.67 6.91 -23.20
CA SER A 268 -5.51 6.12 -24.11
C SER A 268 -6.54 6.93 -24.89
N GLU A 269 -6.75 8.21 -24.57
CA GLU A 269 -7.69 9.08 -25.30
C GLU A 269 -7.04 9.86 -26.46
N THR A 270 -5.76 9.64 -26.75
CA THR A 270 -5.01 10.33 -27.82
C THR A 270 -4.42 9.41 -28.90
N THR A 271 -4.91 8.17 -29.03
CA THR A 271 -4.56 7.28 -30.16
C THR A 271 -5.80 6.73 -30.84
#